data_AF-G0UAV3-F1
#
_entry.id   AF-G0UAV3-F1
#
_cell.length_a   1.000
_cell.length_b   1.000
_cell.length_c   1.000
_cell.angle_alpha   90.00
_cell.angle_beta   90.00
_cell.angle_gamma   90.00
#
_symmetry.space_group_name_H-M   'P 1'
#
loop_
_entity.id
_entity.type
_entity.pdbx_description
1 polymer ?
#
loop_
_entity_poly.entity_id
_entity_poly.type
_entity_poly.pdbx_seq_one_letter_code
_entity_poly.pdbx_strand_id
1 'polypeptide(L)'
;MQRCTKRLVSQPARDRFQSLGSSGLSGLASLPHPAQLDTLSFRSEAWRSAMCHLYRTLLKLHLARLQPVQREFGDRFVQTEFQRHTSMSEKHARIFYSKWYEYAAHLWMGQTSRDLTAEEQHQLTPDQKETLKQLRSHVVLARQNDPNFML
;
A
#
# COMPACT_ATOMS: atom_id res chain seq x y z
N MET A 1 -41.91 -37.29 -17.71
CA MET A 1 -42.07 -36.36 -16.58
C MET A 1 -40.72 -36.18 -15.88
N GLN A 2 -40.31 -34.91 -15.76
CA GLN A 2 -39.53 -34.28 -14.68
C GLN A 2 -38.21 -34.89 -14.15
N ARG A 3 -37.12 -34.18 -14.51
CA ARG A 3 -36.04 -33.59 -13.66
C ARG A 3 -35.35 -34.49 -12.61
N CYS A 4 -34.02 -34.56 -12.63
CA CYS A 4 -33.14 -33.67 -11.85
C CYS A 4 -31.65 -34.02 -12.03
N THR A 5 -30.89 -33.03 -12.48
CA THR A 5 -29.41 -32.95 -12.52
C THR A 5 -28.78 -32.95 -11.13
N LYS A 6 -27.53 -33.46 -11.00
CA LYS A 6 -26.49 -32.83 -10.15
C LYS A 6 -25.09 -33.28 -10.57
N ARG A 7 -24.32 -32.31 -11.10
CA ARG A 7 -22.89 -32.37 -11.39
C ARG A 7 -22.12 -32.50 -10.07
N LEU A 8 -21.14 -33.40 -10.04
CA LEU A 8 -20.10 -33.39 -9.02
C LEU A 8 -19.11 -32.27 -9.38
N VAL A 9 -19.35 -31.07 -8.84
CA VAL A 9 -18.41 -29.94 -8.93
C VAL A 9 -17.40 -30.13 -7.81
N SER A 10 -16.16 -30.48 -8.18
CA SER A 10 -15.01 -30.35 -7.27
C SER A 10 -14.74 -28.86 -7.08
N GLN A 11 -14.93 -28.35 -5.86
CA GLN A 11 -14.58 -26.99 -5.49
C GLN A 11 -13.08 -26.89 -5.15
N PRO A 12 -12.43 -25.74 -5.44
CA PRO A 12 -11.00 -25.57 -5.29
C PRO A 12 -10.60 -25.24 -3.85
N ALA A 13 -9.37 -25.62 -3.51
CA ALA A 13 -8.68 -25.33 -2.25
C ALA A 13 -8.68 -23.83 -1.93
N ARG A 14 -9.60 -23.40 -1.06
CA ARG A 14 -9.49 -22.18 -0.27
C ARG A 14 -9.01 -22.58 1.11
N ASP A 15 -7.70 -22.70 1.28
CA ASP A 15 -7.04 -22.57 2.59
C ASP A 15 -5.53 -22.57 2.38
N ARG A 16 -4.97 -21.40 2.06
CA ARG A 16 -3.55 -21.13 2.21
C ARG A 16 -3.29 -19.63 2.44
N PHE A 17 -3.99 -19.04 3.40
CA PHE A 17 -3.63 -17.73 3.94
C PHE A 17 -3.93 -17.68 5.45
N GLN A 18 -3.49 -18.70 6.18
CA GLN A 18 -3.29 -18.60 7.62
C GLN A 18 -1.97 -19.30 7.95
N SER A 19 -1.17 -18.67 8.81
CA SER A 19 0.19 -19.06 9.22
C SER A 19 1.36 -18.46 8.43
N LEU A 20 1.43 -17.12 8.36
CA LEU A 20 2.72 -16.43 8.46
C LEU A 20 2.73 -15.69 9.80
N GLY A 21 3.77 -15.97 10.59
CA GLY A 21 3.83 -15.72 12.02
C GLY A 21 3.52 -14.29 12.47
N SER A 22 2.89 -14.24 13.64
CA SER A 22 2.49 -13.03 14.38
C SER A 22 3.62 -12.04 14.69
N SER A 23 4.89 -12.37 14.40
CA SER A 23 6.07 -11.55 14.73
C SER A 23 6.48 -10.56 13.62
N GLY A 24 5.94 -10.68 12.40
CA GLY A 24 6.36 -9.85 11.25
C GLY A 24 5.69 -8.47 11.15
N LEU A 25 4.54 -8.28 11.80
CA LEU A 25 3.68 -7.11 11.63
C LEU A 25 3.74 -6.09 12.78
N SER A 26 4.64 -6.29 13.77
CA SER A 26 4.87 -5.36 14.89
C SER A 26 5.56 -4.05 14.48
N GLY A 27 5.91 -3.88 13.21
CA GLY A 27 6.71 -2.74 12.73
C GLY A 27 6.08 -1.38 13.02
N LEU A 28 4.78 -1.21 12.82
CA LEU A 28 4.09 0.07 13.11
C LEU A 28 4.03 0.39 14.60
N ALA A 29 3.79 -0.61 15.46
CA ALA A 29 3.70 -0.38 16.90
C ALA A 29 5.00 0.14 17.50
N SER A 30 6.13 -0.10 16.84
CA SER A 30 7.46 0.38 17.23
C SER A 30 7.83 1.76 16.68
N LEU A 31 7.03 2.32 15.75
CA LEU A 31 7.29 3.64 15.18
C LEU A 31 6.72 4.74 16.07
N PRO A 32 7.48 5.82 16.36
CA PRO A 32 6.93 7.00 17.01
C PRO A 32 5.77 7.58 16.20
N HIS A 33 4.65 7.87 16.84
CA HIS A 33 3.55 8.58 16.22
C HIS A 33 4.00 10.01 15.84
N PRO A 34 3.52 10.61 14.74
CA PRO A 34 3.93 11.96 14.33
C PRO A 34 3.83 13.02 15.46
N ALA A 35 2.76 12.96 16.28
CA ALA A 35 2.60 13.84 17.44
C ALA A 35 3.70 13.67 18.51
N GLN A 36 4.27 12.48 18.66
CA GLN A 36 5.41 12.25 19.56
C GLN A 36 6.70 12.83 18.97
N LEU A 37 6.83 12.80 17.64
CA LEU A 37 7.98 13.32 16.92
C LEU A 37 8.13 14.85 17.08
N ASP A 38 7.03 15.58 17.29
CA ASP A 38 7.00 17.02 17.56
C ASP A 38 7.75 17.42 18.83
N THR A 39 7.85 16.50 19.79
CA THR A 39 8.62 16.72 21.02
C THR A 39 10.12 16.48 20.83
N LEU A 40 10.54 15.78 19.77
CA LEU A 40 11.93 15.47 19.51
C LEU A 40 12.64 16.66 18.86
N SER A 41 13.83 16.97 19.36
CA SER A 41 14.73 17.93 18.72
C SER A 41 15.11 17.46 17.31
N PHE A 42 14.97 18.34 16.32
CA PHE A 42 15.27 18.04 14.93
C PHE A 42 16.74 17.63 14.76
N ARG A 43 16.97 16.54 14.00
CA ARG A 43 18.29 15.91 13.81
C ARG A 43 18.98 15.44 15.09
N SER A 44 18.28 15.33 16.22
CA SER A 44 18.78 14.55 17.36
C SER A 44 18.98 13.08 17.00
N GLU A 45 19.68 12.32 17.84
CA GLU A 45 19.82 10.87 17.65
C GLU A 45 18.46 10.17 17.64
N ALA A 46 17.56 10.55 18.55
CA ALA A 46 16.19 10.03 18.60
C ALA A 46 15.43 10.31 17.29
N TRP A 47 15.53 11.52 16.75
CA TRP A 47 14.94 11.88 15.46
C TRP A 47 15.50 11.03 14.31
N ARG A 48 16.83 10.90 14.21
CA ARG A 48 17.48 10.10 13.17
C ARG A 48 17.09 8.62 13.29
N SER A 49 16.99 8.10 14.51
CA SER A 49 16.54 6.75 14.79
C SER A 49 15.10 6.53 14.32
N ALA A 50 14.19 7.48 14.60
CA ALA A 50 12.81 7.42 14.15
C ALA A 50 12.70 7.37 12.61
N MET A 51 13.45 8.24 11.91
CA MET A 51 13.51 8.24 10.45
C MET A 51 14.04 6.93 9.88
N CYS A 52 15.13 6.39 10.47
CA CYS A 52 15.69 5.11 10.04
C CYS A 52 14.74 3.93 10.31
N HIS A 53 14.00 3.97 11.43
CA HIS A 53 12.98 2.97 11.73
C HIS A 53 11.84 3.04 10.73
N LEU A 54 11.33 4.24 10.40
CA LEU A 54 10.28 4.42 9.40
C LEU A 54 10.68 3.85 8.04
N TYR A 55 11.89 4.18 7.56
CA TYR A 55 12.45 3.64 6.33
C TYR A 55 12.49 2.10 6.31
N ARG A 56 13.03 1.48 7.37
CA ARG A 56 13.12 0.02 7.47
C ARG A 56 11.73 -0.63 7.56
N THR A 57 10.79 0.00 8.26
CA THR A 57 9.42 -0.49 8.36
C THR A 57 8.73 -0.45 7.01
N LEU A 58 8.91 0.60 6.20
CA LEU A 58 8.36 0.68 4.85
C LEU A 58 8.85 -0.45 3.96
N LEU A 59 10.15 -0.72 3.93
CA LEU A 59 10.70 -1.83 3.12
C LEU A 59 10.18 -3.21 3.57
N LYS A 60 10.03 -3.41 4.89
CA LYS A 60 9.43 -4.64 5.42
C LYS A 60 7.95 -4.76 5.04
N LEU A 61 7.20 -3.66 5.09
CA LEU A 61 5.80 -3.64 4.67
C LEU A 61 5.67 -3.89 3.17
N HIS A 62 6.54 -3.32 2.34
CA HIS A 62 6.58 -3.62 0.91
C HIS A 62 6.80 -5.11 0.64
N LEU A 63 7.78 -5.71 1.31
CA LEU A 63 8.05 -7.15 1.23
C LEU A 63 6.81 -7.98 1.59
N ALA A 64 6.06 -7.57 2.62
CA ALA A 64 4.93 -8.32 3.14
C ALA A 64 3.60 -8.07 2.40
N ARG A 65 3.44 -6.91 1.74
CA ARG A 65 2.13 -6.42 1.25
C ARG A 65 2.05 -6.18 -0.24
N LEU A 66 3.19 -5.99 -0.92
CA LEU A 66 3.20 -5.66 -2.34
C LEU A 66 3.53 -6.90 -3.20
N GLN A 67 2.93 -6.96 -4.37
CA GLN A 67 3.34 -7.92 -5.41
C GLN A 67 4.79 -7.63 -5.86
N PRO A 68 5.53 -8.62 -6.40
CA PRO A 68 6.94 -8.42 -6.78
C PRO A 68 7.19 -7.19 -7.67
N VAL A 69 6.34 -6.98 -8.67
CA VAL A 69 6.45 -5.83 -9.60
C VAL A 69 6.18 -4.48 -8.89
N GLN A 70 5.19 -4.46 -8.00
CA GLN A 70 4.84 -3.27 -7.20
C GLN A 70 5.96 -2.95 -6.21
N ARG A 71 6.55 -3.98 -5.60
CA ARG A 71 7.67 -3.85 -4.65
C ARG A 71 8.90 -3.28 -5.33
N GLU A 72 9.28 -3.77 -6.51
CA GLU A 72 10.45 -3.26 -7.23
C GLU A 72 10.35 -1.76 -7.51
N PHE A 73 9.18 -1.31 -7.97
CA PHE A 73 8.92 0.12 -8.16
C PHE A 73 8.90 0.87 -6.82
N GLY A 74 8.15 0.36 -5.84
CA GLY A 74 7.95 0.99 -4.54
C GLY A 74 9.25 1.15 -3.75
N ASP A 75 10.13 0.14 -3.74
CA ASP A 75 11.40 0.17 -3.02
C ASP A 75 12.35 1.23 -3.60
N ARG A 76 12.46 1.30 -4.93
CA ARG A 76 13.26 2.34 -5.61
C ARG A 76 12.71 3.74 -5.34
N PHE A 77 11.38 3.88 -5.32
CA PHE A 77 10.72 5.15 -5.01
C PHE A 77 11.00 5.59 -3.57
N VAL A 78 10.81 4.71 -2.58
CA VAL A 78 11.12 4.99 -1.16
C VAL A 78 12.58 5.41 -0.99
N GLN A 79 13.52 4.66 -1.57
CA GLN A 79 14.95 4.96 -1.50
C GLN A 79 15.25 6.37 -2.01
N THR A 80 14.73 6.69 -3.21
CA THR A 80 14.93 7.99 -3.85
C THR A 80 14.35 9.12 -3.01
N GLU A 81 13.14 8.96 -2.49
CA GLU A 81 12.47 10.01 -1.72
C GLU A 81 13.15 10.26 -0.36
N PHE A 82 13.57 9.21 0.36
CA PHE A 82 14.32 9.38 1.61
C PHE A 82 15.68 10.03 1.39
N GLN A 83 16.37 9.69 0.29
CA GLN A 83 17.62 10.33 -0.08
C GLN A 83 17.42 11.83 -0.35
N ARG A 84 16.40 12.19 -1.15
CA ARG A 84 16.06 13.59 -1.45
C ARG A 84 15.70 14.41 -0.21
N HIS A 85 15.08 13.79 0.79
CA HIS A 85 14.62 14.47 2.00
C HIS A 85 15.64 14.54 3.13
N THR A 86 16.86 14.01 2.94
CA THR A 86 17.92 14.00 3.96
C THR A 86 18.40 15.42 4.33
N SER A 87 18.35 16.37 3.40
CA SER A 87 18.81 17.75 3.58
C SER A 87 17.70 18.79 3.70
N MET A 88 16.44 18.37 3.88
CA MET A 88 15.32 19.31 4.00
C MET A 88 15.30 20.07 5.33
N SER A 89 14.55 21.18 5.33
CA SER A 89 14.26 21.95 6.54
C SER A 89 13.40 21.13 7.52
N GLU A 90 13.44 21.50 8.79
CA GLU A 90 12.70 20.81 9.85
C GLU A 90 11.20 20.68 9.54
N LYS A 91 10.57 21.79 9.15
CA LYS A 91 9.13 21.81 8.82
C LYS A 91 8.80 20.77 7.75
N HIS A 92 9.56 20.72 6.66
CA HIS A 92 9.32 19.76 5.59
C HIS A 92 9.65 18.34 6.01
N ALA A 93 10.68 18.13 6.82
CA ALA A 93 11.02 16.81 7.34
C ALA A 93 9.94 16.24 8.30
N ARG A 94 9.28 17.09 9.10
CA ARG A 94 8.13 16.71 9.94
C ARG A 94 6.92 16.31 9.10
N ILE A 95 6.57 17.13 8.10
CA ILE A 95 5.49 16.81 7.16
C ILE A 95 5.78 15.50 6.43
N PHE A 96 7.03 15.33 5.97
CA PHE A 96 7.49 14.10 5.32
C PHE A 96 7.26 12.89 6.23
N TYR A 97 7.77 12.91 7.47
CA TYR A 97 7.56 11.80 8.40
C TYR A 97 6.08 11.48 8.58
N SER A 98 5.23 12.49 8.81
CA SER A 98 3.79 12.29 9.01
C SER A 98 3.14 11.60 7.82
N LYS A 99 3.42 12.05 6.59
CA LYS A 99 2.84 11.48 5.38
C LYS A 99 3.32 10.05 5.12
N TRP A 100 4.59 9.77 5.39
CA TRP A 100 5.15 8.44 5.25
C TRP A 100 4.70 7.47 6.36
N TYR A 101 4.43 7.98 7.56
CA TYR A 101 3.79 7.22 8.62
C TYR A 101 2.35 6.83 8.24
N GLU A 102 1.55 7.77 7.74
CA GLU A 102 0.19 7.49 7.21
C GLU A 102 0.24 6.44 6.10
N TYR A 103 1.18 6.56 5.17
CA TYR A 103 1.38 5.55 4.12
C TYR A 103 1.72 4.17 4.68
N ALA A 104 2.64 4.09 5.65
CA ALA A 104 2.96 2.84 6.32
C ALA A 104 1.72 2.24 7.03
N ALA A 105 0.88 3.07 7.64
CA ALA A 105 -0.38 2.65 8.24
C ALA A 105 -1.34 2.05 7.21
N HIS A 106 -1.54 2.71 6.07
CA HIS A 106 -2.37 2.19 4.99
C HIS A 106 -1.85 0.86 4.44
N LEU A 107 -0.54 0.75 4.18
CA LEU A 107 0.09 -0.49 3.74
C LEU A 107 -0.14 -1.64 4.74
N TRP A 108 0.02 -1.36 6.04
CA TRP A 108 -0.23 -2.35 7.08
C TRP A 108 -1.72 -2.74 7.21
N MET A 109 -2.65 -1.86 6.85
CA MET A 109 -4.07 -2.21 6.73
C MET A 109 -4.39 -2.99 5.44
N GLY A 110 -3.41 -3.18 4.55
CA GLY A 110 -3.58 -3.86 3.27
C GLY A 110 -4.15 -2.96 2.18
N GLN A 111 -4.20 -1.65 2.44
CA GLN A 111 -4.60 -0.65 1.47
C GLN A 111 -3.39 -0.26 0.62
N THR A 112 -3.19 -0.98 -0.48
CA THR A 112 -2.16 -0.67 -1.49
C THR A 112 -2.69 0.28 -2.57
N SER A 113 -4.01 0.40 -2.67
CA SER A 113 -4.74 1.41 -3.46
C SER A 113 -5.81 2.07 -2.60
N ARG A 114 -6.10 3.35 -2.87
CA ARG A 114 -7.29 4.02 -2.34
C ARG A 114 -8.29 4.25 -3.47
N ASP A 115 -9.57 4.14 -3.14
CA ASP A 115 -10.62 4.64 -4.04
C ASP A 115 -10.60 6.18 -4.09
N LEU A 116 -11.13 6.72 -5.17
CA LEU A 116 -11.37 8.16 -5.29
C LEU A 116 -12.44 8.58 -4.28
N THR A 117 -12.22 9.68 -3.57
CA THR A 117 -13.27 10.24 -2.69
C THR A 117 -14.44 10.77 -3.51
N ALA A 118 -15.58 11.02 -2.85
CA ALA A 118 -16.75 11.56 -3.53
C ALA A 118 -16.46 12.94 -4.17
N GLU A 119 -15.68 13.77 -3.47
CA GLU A 119 -15.25 15.09 -3.95
C GLU A 119 -14.34 14.96 -5.18
N GLU A 120 -13.36 14.06 -5.14
CA GLU A 120 -12.47 13.81 -6.26
C GLU A 120 -13.23 13.28 -7.49
N GLN A 121 -14.19 12.37 -7.29
CA GLN A 121 -15.05 11.88 -8.36
C GLN A 121 -15.93 13.00 -8.97
N HIS A 122 -16.36 13.96 -8.15
CA HIS A 122 -17.14 15.10 -8.64
C HIS A 122 -16.30 16.05 -9.48
N GLN A 123 -15.02 16.24 -9.14
CA GLN A 123 -14.08 17.10 -9.86
C GLN A 123 -13.64 16.54 -11.22
N LEU A 124 -13.90 15.26 -11.51
CA LEU A 124 -13.56 14.66 -12.80
C LEU A 124 -14.43 15.23 -13.93
N THR A 125 -13.78 15.56 -15.05
CA THR A 125 -14.47 15.96 -16.28
C THR A 125 -15.28 14.80 -16.86
N PRO A 126 -16.28 15.06 -17.72
CA PRO A 126 -17.02 14.01 -18.41
C PRO A 126 -16.10 13.03 -19.16
N ASP A 127 -15.08 13.56 -19.87
CA ASP A 127 -14.13 12.76 -20.63
C ASP A 127 -13.24 11.88 -19.73
N GLN A 128 -12.83 12.39 -18.57
CA GLN A 128 -12.08 11.61 -17.59
C GLN A 128 -12.93 10.47 -17.01
N LYS A 129 -14.21 10.73 -16.73
CA LYS A 129 -15.15 9.70 -16.27
C LYS A 129 -15.34 8.61 -17.31
N GLU A 130 -15.48 8.97 -18.58
CA GLU A 130 -15.60 7.99 -19.67
C GLU A 130 -14.30 7.19 -19.85
N THR A 131 -13.14 7.85 -19.78
CA THR A 131 -11.83 7.17 -19.84
C THR A 131 -11.68 6.14 -18.71
N LEU A 132 -12.04 6.49 -17.47
CA LEU A 132 -12.01 5.56 -16.34
C LEU A 132 -12.94 4.36 -16.55
N LYS A 133 -14.12 4.58 -17.14
CA LYS A 133 -15.07 3.52 -17.47
C LYS A 133 -14.50 2.58 -18.53
N GLN A 134 -13.87 3.11 -19.57
CA GLN A 134 -13.19 2.33 -20.59
C GLN A 134 -12.07 1.49 -19.98
N LEU A 135 -11.16 2.10 -19.21
CA LEU A 135 -10.06 1.39 -18.54
C LEU A 135 -10.55 0.23 -17.67
N ARG A 136 -11.61 0.44 -16.88
CA ARG A 136 -12.23 -0.62 -16.07
C ARG A 136 -12.73 -1.78 -16.95
N SER A 137 -13.39 -1.47 -18.06
CA SER A 137 -13.87 -2.47 -19.02
C SER A 137 -12.71 -3.29 -19.60
N HIS A 138 -11.64 -2.62 -20.04
CA HIS A 138 -10.44 -3.28 -20.59
C HIS A 138 -9.79 -4.23 -19.58
N VAL A 139 -9.69 -3.82 -18.31
CA VAL A 139 -9.13 -4.67 -17.24
C VAL A 139 -10.01 -5.91 -16.98
N VAL A 140 -11.33 -5.75 -16.98
CA VAL A 140 -12.27 -6.88 -16.82
C VAL A 140 -12.12 -7.87 -17.97
N LEU A 141 -12.03 -7.37 -19.21
CA LEU A 141 -11.83 -8.22 -20.39
C LEU A 141 -10.48 -8.95 -20.36
N ALA A 142 -9.41 -8.25 -20.00
CA ALA A 142 -8.07 -8.85 -19.86
C ALA A 142 -8.08 -10.00 -18.85
N ARG A 143 -8.74 -9.81 -17.70
CA ARG A 143 -8.90 -10.84 -16.67
C ARG A 143 -9.69 -12.06 -17.14
N GLN A 144 -10.67 -11.88 -18.03
CA GLN A 144 -11.46 -12.99 -18.57
C GLN A 144 -10.68 -13.78 -19.63
N ASN A 145 -9.86 -13.10 -20.42
CA ASN A 145 -9.16 -13.68 -21.57
C ASN A 145 -7.78 -14.26 -21.22
N ASP A 146 -7.16 -13.83 -20.13
CA ASP A 146 -5.88 -14.35 -19.64
C ASP A 146 -6.01 -14.90 -18.20
N PRO A 147 -5.99 -16.24 -18.01
CA PRO A 147 -6.07 -16.84 -16.68
C PRO A 147 -4.83 -16.56 -15.81
N ASN A 148 -3.72 -16.09 -16.39
CA ASN A 148 -2.51 -15.67 -15.67
C ASN A 148 -2.46 -14.14 -15.46
N PHE A 149 -3.52 -13.40 -15.77
CA PHE A 149 -3.58 -11.97 -15.52
C PHE A 149 -3.47 -11.66 -14.02
N MET A 150 -2.38 -11.03 -13.62
CA MET A 150 -2.10 -10.63 -12.24
C MET A 150 -2.10 -9.09 -12.13
N LEU A 151 -2.77 -8.57 -11.10
CA LEU A 151 -2.78 -7.15 -10.71
C LEU A 151 -2.07 -6.97 -9.36
#